data_AF-A0A936VE63-F1
#
_entry.id   AF-A0A936VE63-F1
#
_cell.length_a   1.000
_cell.length_b   1.000
_cell.length_c   1.000
_cell.angle_alpha   90.00
_cell.angle_beta   90.00
_cell.angle_gamma   90.00
#
_symmetry.space_group_name_H-M   'P 1'
#
loop_
_entity.id
_entity.type
_entity.pdbx_description
1 polymer ?
#
loop_
_entity_poly.entity_id
_entity_poly.type
_entity_poly.pdbx_seq_one_letter_code
_entity_poly.pdbx_strand_id
1 'polypeptide(L)'
;MHFDECHEGDYRIYVGALDAPRGQGYIAALVVSRVGGVPAAPREAYRDDSLACGYRWKSAEEAIAYAMNRARELVRTRSRMLAC
;
A
#
# COMPACT_ATOMS: atom_id res chain seq x y z
N MET A 1 -10.93 -0.08 11.44
CA MET A 1 -9.93 0.63 10.59
C MET A 1 -8.53 0.50 11.19
N HIS A 2 -7.66 -0.30 10.59
CA HIS A 2 -6.25 -0.45 11.02
C HIS A 2 -5.34 0.09 9.93
N PHE A 3 -4.24 0.73 10.29
CA PHE A 3 -3.27 1.26 9.35
C PHE A 3 -1.86 1.06 9.88
N ASP A 4 -0.92 0.85 8.95
CA ASP A 4 0.49 0.71 9.23
C ASP A 4 1.26 1.53 8.19
N GLU A 5 2.32 2.22 8.63
CA GLU A 5 3.19 3.01 7.75
C GLU A 5 4.61 2.47 7.80
N CYS A 6 5.26 2.41 6.64
CA CYS A 6 6.62 1.94 6.54
C CYS A 6 7.42 2.77 5.53
N HIS A 7 8.70 2.96 5.81
CA HIS A 7 9.64 3.61 4.88
C HIS A 7 10.59 2.59 4.28
N GLU A 8 10.67 2.57 2.95
CA GLU A 8 11.71 1.86 2.21
C GLU A 8 12.46 2.82 1.28
N GLY A 9 13.65 3.26 1.72
CA GLY A 9 14.50 4.18 0.96
C GLY A 9 13.80 5.52 0.68
N ASP A 10 13.69 5.87 -0.60
CA ASP A 10 12.99 7.07 -1.08
C ASP A 10 11.46 6.90 -1.19
N TYR A 11 10.91 5.78 -0.72
CA TYR A 11 9.48 5.49 -0.78
C TYR A 11 8.87 5.39 0.62
N ARG A 12 7.70 6.00 0.76
CA ARG A 12 6.83 5.90 1.93
C ARG A 12 5.61 5.06 1.56
N ILE A 13 5.44 3.97 2.27
CA ILE A 13 4.39 2.99 2.08
C ILE A 13 3.38 3.18 3.20
N TYR A 14 2.12 3.28 2.83
CA TYR A 14 0.99 3.28 3.73
C TYR A 14 0.14 2.07 3.39
N VAL A 15 -0.17 1.24 4.38
CA VAL A 15 -1.10 0.12 4.23
C VAL A 15 -2.22 0.26 5.25
N GLY A 16 -3.40 -0.21 4.89
CA GLY A 16 -4.53 -0.17 5.79
C GLY A 16 -5.52 -1.28 5.52
N ALA A 17 -6.24 -1.67 6.58
CA ALA A 17 -7.42 -2.50 6.52
C ALA A 17 -8.66 -1.62 6.76
N LEU A 18 -9.43 -1.44 5.70
CA LEU A 18 -10.72 -0.77 5.70
C LEU A 18 -11.83 -1.79 5.98
N ASP A 19 -12.84 -1.39 6.73
CA ASP A 19 -14.00 -2.25 6.98
C ASP A 19 -14.85 -2.37 5.70
N ALA A 20 -15.11 -3.60 5.25
CA ALA A 20 -15.91 -3.84 4.06
C ALA A 20 -17.36 -3.39 4.31
N PRO A 21 -18.02 -2.75 3.32
CA PRO A 21 -19.43 -2.40 3.46
C PRO A 21 -20.25 -3.67 3.76
N ARG A 22 -21.13 -3.58 4.77
CA ARG A 22 -21.93 -4.67 5.35
C ARG A 22 -21.21 -5.61 6.31
N GLY A 23 -20.03 -5.23 6.83
CA GLY A 23 -19.35 -5.96 7.91
C GLY A 23 -18.83 -7.35 7.51
N GLN A 24 -18.63 -7.59 6.22
CA GLN A 24 -18.20 -8.88 5.67
C GLN A 24 -16.67 -9.07 5.67
N GLY A 25 -15.98 -8.48 6.65
CA GLY A 25 -14.53 -8.53 6.78
C GLY A 25 -13.85 -7.22 6.41
N TYR A 26 -12.57 -7.31 6.07
CA TYR A 26 -11.70 -6.16 5.81
C TYR A 26 -11.28 -6.14 4.34
N ILE A 27 -11.07 -4.94 3.80
CA ILE A 27 -10.48 -4.68 2.49
C ILE A 27 -9.11 -4.06 2.76
N ALA A 28 -8.08 -4.64 2.16
CA ALA A 28 -6.75 -4.08 2.20
C ALA A 28 -6.67 -2.87 1.24
N ALA A 29 -6.00 -1.82 1.68
CA ALA A 29 -5.65 -0.66 0.88
C ALA A 29 -4.15 -0.41 1.01
N LEU A 30 -3.51 0.02 -0.06
CA LEU A 30 -2.11 0.44 -0.03
C LEU A 30 -1.87 1.70 -0.85
N VAL A 31 -0.98 2.54 -0.36
CA VAL A 31 -0.51 3.76 -1.03
C VAL A 31 1.00 3.80 -0.92
N VAL A 32 1.68 3.92 -2.05
CA VAL A 32 3.13 4.14 -2.12
C VAL A 32 3.36 5.54 -2.64
N SER A 33 3.99 6.37 -1.81
CA SER A 33 4.40 7.73 -2.13
C SER A 33 5.91 7.79 -2.30
N ARG A 34 6.40 8.44 -3.36
CA ARG A 34 7.84 8.69 -3.50
C ARG A 34 8.18 10.02 -2.84
N VAL A 35 9.15 9.98 -1.92
CA VAL A 35 9.61 11.14 -1.14
C VAL A 35 10.90 11.74 -1.75
N GLY A 36 11.67 10.96 -2.51
CA GLY A 36 12.89 11.43 -3.18
C GLY A 36 12.66 11.96 -4.60
N GLY A 37 12.87 13.27 -4.81
CA GLY A 37 12.97 13.93 -6.11
C GLY A 37 12.05 15.14 -6.30
N VAL A 38 12.63 16.34 -6.16
CA VAL A 38 12.04 17.69 -6.38
C VAL A 38 11.05 18.14 -5.27
N PRO A 39 11.18 19.36 -4.71
CA PRO A 39 10.40 19.85 -3.56
C PRO A 39 8.92 20.18 -3.84
N ALA A 40 8.34 19.71 -4.94
CA ALA A 40 6.97 20.03 -5.35
C ALA A 40 6.09 18.78 -5.35
N ALA A 41 5.55 18.48 -4.17
CA ALA A 41 4.55 17.45 -3.86
C ALA A 41 5.04 15.99 -3.82
N PRO A 42 4.67 15.22 -2.77
CA PRO A 42 4.81 13.77 -2.78
C PRO A 42 4.01 13.23 -3.97
N ARG A 43 4.70 12.67 -4.96
CA ARG A 43 4.05 12.03 -6.09
C ARG A 43 3.55 10.67 -5.59
N GLU A 44 2.24 10.52 -5.38
CA GLU A 44 1.61 9.21 -5.18
C GLU A 44 2.02 8.33 -6.37
N ALA A 45 2.98 7.43 -6.13
CA ALA A 45 3.57 6.60 -7.16
C ALA A 45 2.62 5.45 -7.51
N TYR A 46 1.82 5.02 -6.53
CA TYR A 46 0.84 3.96 -6.66
C TYR A 46 -0.18 4.03 -5.52
N ARG A 47 -1.47 3.93 -5.85
CA ARG A 47 -2.55 3.83 -4.87
C ARG A 47 -3.50 2.74 -5.34
N ASP A 48 -3.86 1.87 -4.41
CA ASP A 48 -4.85 0.82 -4.63
C ASP A 48 -5.71 0.70 -3.37
N ASP A 49 -6.94 1.20 -3.48
CA ASP A 49 -7.97 1.18 -2.43
C ASP A 49 -8.79 -0.13 -2.39
N SER A 50 -8.64 -0.97 -3.40
CA SER A 50 -9.41 -2.19 -3.61
C SER A 50 -8.48 -3.37 -3.86
N LEU A 51 -7.48 -3.54 -2.99
CA LEU A 51 -6.44 -4.54 -3.19
C LEU A 51 -7.06 -5.93 -3.39
N ALA A 52 -6.48 -6.70 -4.31
CA ALA A 52 -7.01 -8.00 -4.72
C ALA A 52 -8.47 -7.97 -5.22
N CYS A 53 -8.84 -6.92 -5.97
CA CYS A 53 -10.19 -6.73 -6.54
C CYS A 53 -11.32 -6.69 -5.50
N GLY A 54 -11.03 -6.17 -4.29
CA GLY A 54 -12.00 -6.14 -3.19
C GLY A 54 -12.17 -7.48 -2.48
N TYR A 55 -11.13 -8.33 -2.51
CA TYR A 55 -11.07 -9.53 -1.66
C TYR A 55 -11.32 -9.14 -0.20
N ARG A 56 -12.02 -10.01 0.53
CA ARG A 56 -12.39 -9.74 1.93
C ARG A 56 -11.58 -10.64 2.85
N TRP A 57 -10.67 -10.02 3.58
CA TRP A 57 -9.89 -10.71 4.59
C TRP A 57 -10.74 -10.89 5.84
N LYS A 58 -10.56 -12.04 6.51
CA LYS A 58 -11.26 -12.35 7.77
C LYS A 58 -10.77 -11.47 8.91
N SER A 59 -9.49 -11.08 8.86
CA SER A 59 -8.82 -10.31 9.90
C SER A 59 -8.11 -9.09 9.30
N ALA A 60 -8.07 -7.98 10.06
CA ALA A 60 -7.37 -6.77 9.64
C ALA A 60 -5.86 -7.00 9.47
N GLU A 61 -5.26 -7.85 10.33
CA GLU A 61 -3.84 -8.21 10.25
C GLU A 61 -3.50 -8.94 8.95
N GLU A 62 -4.36 -9.86 8.47
CA GLU A 62 -4.14 -10.56 7.21
C GLU A 62 -4.20 -9.60 6.00
N ALA A 63 -5.14 -8.65 6.02
CA ALA A 63 -5.24 -7.61 5.01
C ALA A 63 -3.98 -6.73 4.97
N ILE A 64 -3.50 -6.29 6.15
CA ILE A 64 -2.30 -5.47 6.28
C ILE A 64 -1.06 -6.25 5.84
N ALA A 65 -0.88 -7.49 6.30
CA ALA A 65 0.26 -8.32 5.93
C ALA A 65 0.32 -8.54 4.41
N TYR A 66 -0.83 -8.78 3.78
CA TYR A 66 -0.90 -8.93 2.32
C TYR A 66 -0.55 -7.62 1.59
N ALA A 67 -1.16 -6.49 2.00
CA ALA A 67 -0.86 -5.19 1.43
C ALA A 67 0.62 -4.82 1.56
N MET A 68 1.22 -5.13 2.72
CA MET A 68 2.61 -4.83 3.00
C MET A 68 3.57 -5.64 2.12
N ASN A 69 3.32 -6.94 1.96
CA ASN A 69 4.09 -7.79 1.05
C ASN A 69 3.98 -7.30 -0.40
N ARG A 70 2.76 -6.92 -0.83
CA ARG A 70 2.53 -6.39 -2.18
C ARG A 70 3.24 -5.05 -2.40
N ALA A 71 3.20 -4.15 -1.41
CA ALA A 71 3.87 -2.86 -1.48
C ALA A 71 5.39 -3.01 -1.59
N ARG A 72 6.01 -3.90 -0.80
CA ARG A 72 7.44 -4.22 -0.89
C ARG A 72 7.83 -4.76 -2.27
N GLU A 73 7.02 -5.66 -2.82
CA GLU A 73 7.24 -6.19 -4.18
C GLU A 73 7.16 -5.07 -5.24
N LEU A 74 6.19 -4.16 -5.11
CA LEU A 74 6.05 -3.01 -6.01
C LEU A 74 7.25 -2.06 -5.91
N VAL A 75 7.70 -1.72 -4.70
CA VAL A 75 8.87 -0.87 -4.50
C VAL A 75 10.11 -1.54 -5.08
N ARG A 76 10.35 -2.84 -4.82
CA ARG A 76 11.49 -3.58 -5.41
C ARG A 76 11.43 -3.64 -6.94
N THR A 77 10.26 -3.89 -7.52
CA THR A 77 10.08 -4.03 -8.97
C THR A 77 10.20 -2.67 -9.68
N ARG A 78 9.54 -1.63 -9.17
CA ARG A 78 9.56 -0.29 -9.77
C ARG A 78 10.85 0.46 -9.51
N SER A 79 11.55 0.21 -8.39
CA SER A 79 12.89 0.78 -8.17
C SER A 79 13.87 0.36 -9.28
N ARG A 80 13.71 -0.85 -9.84
CA ARG A 80 14.47 -1.31 -11.02
C ARG A 80 14.06 -0.63 -12.32
N MET A 81 12.82 -0.14 -12.45
CA MET A 81 12.36 0.58 -13.64
C MET A 81 12.69 2.08 -13.63
N LEU A 82 13.00 2.65 -12.46
CA LEU A 82 13.34 4.08 -12.30
C LEU A 82 14.85 4.35 -12.28
N ALA A 83 15.67 3.33 -12.54
CA ALA A 83 17.13 3.40 -12.55
C ALA A 83 17.75 3.59 -13.96
N CYS A 84 16.95 3.89 -14.98
CA CYS A 84 17.44 4.15 -16.35
C CYS A 84 17.01 5.53 -16.84
#